data_AF-A0A954QVK3-F1
#
_entry.id   AF-A0A954QVK3-F1
#
_cell.length_a   1.000
_cell.length_b   1.000
_cell.length_c   1.000
_cell.angle_alpha   90.00
_cell.angle_beta   90.00
_cell.angle_gamma   90.00
#
_symmetry.space_group_name_H-M   'P 1'
#
loop_
_entity.id
_entity.type
_entity.pdbx_description
1 polymer ?
#
loop_
_entity_poly.entity_id
_entity_poly.type
_entity_poly.pdbx_seq_one_letter_code
_entity_poly.pdbx_strand_id
1 'polypeptide(L)'
;MLHDQSVSSYVTGYDDLCDPVSFRNLSSPANGSLTFNSDGSFDYAPNAGFVGSDSFDFEVSNGTDTDSGTVTIDVYNTAPEAFDG
;
A
#
# COMPACT_ATOMS: atom_id res chain seq x y z
N MET A 1 13.53 18.38 -10.36
CA MET A 1 12.36 17.61 -10.81
C MET A 1 12.24 16.46 -9.84
N LEU A 2 11.30 16.54 -8.89
CA LEU A 2 11.06 15.47 -7.92
C LEU A 2 10.19 14.43 -8.63
N HIS A 3 10.64 13.18 -8.64
CA HIS A 3 9.88 12.07 -9.21
C HIS A 3 9.08 11.44 -8.07
N ASP A 4 7.82 11.89 -7.93
CA ASP A 4 6.83 11.26 -7.07
C ASP A 4 6.42 9.94 -7.73
N GLN A 5 7.15 8.85 -7.46
CA GLN A 5 6.81 7.53 -7.98
C GLN A 5 5.66 6.94 -7.14
N SER A 6 4.55 6.63 -7.79
CA SER A 6 3.45 5.87 -7.20
C SER A 6 3.90 4.43 -6.96
N VAL A 7 3.63 3.90 -5.78
CA VAL A 7 3.85 2.48 -5.47
C VAL A 7 2.52 1.75 -5.62
N SER A 8 2.48 0.73 -6.49
CA SER A 8 1.37 -0.21 -6.58
C SER A 8 1.84 -1.59 -6.13
N SER A 9 1.15 -2.19 -5.16
CA SER A 9 1.47 -3.51 -4.60
C SER A 9 0.20 -4.25 -4.17
N TYR A 10 0.35 -5.49 -3.69
CA TYR A 10 -0.75 -6.36 -3.27
C TYR A 10 -0.47 -6.97 -1.89
N VAL A 11 -1.47 -6.92 -1.02
CA VAL A 11 -1.52 -7.71 0.21
C VAL A 11 -2.19 -9.05 -0.11
N THR A 12 -1.59 -10.15 0.33
CA THR A 12 -2.18 -11.50 0.18
C THR A 12 -2.65 -12.00 1.54
N GLY A 13 -3.86 -12.56 1.56
CA GLY A 13 -4.42 -13.29 2.70
C GLY A 13 -4.76 -14.70 2.24
N TYR A 14 -4.43 -15.69 3.05
CA TYR A 14 -4.77 -17.10 2.80
C TYR A 14 -5.71 -17.58 3.89
N ASP A 15 -6.87 -18.10 3.50
CA ASP A 15 -7.66 -19.01 4.32
C ASP A 15 -7.24 -20.44 3.96
N ASP A 16 -7.10 -21.32 4.96
CA ASP A 16 -6.78 -22.74 4.78
C ASP A 16 -7.81 -23.48 3.91
N LEU A 17 -8.99 -22.87 3.67
CA LEU A 17 -10.05 -23.36 2.81
C LEU A 17 -10.09 -22.74 1.40
N CYS A 18 -9.19 -21.80 1.09
CA CYS A 18 -9.13 -21.08 -0.19
C CYS A 18 -10.40 -20.25 -0.51
N ASP A 19 -11.14 -19.86 0.52
CA ASP A 19 -12.29 -18.95 0.40
C ASP A 19 -11.83 -17.53 0.03
N PRO A 20 -12.63 -16.78 -0.76
CA PRO A 20 -12.29 -15.42 -1.13
C PRO A 20 -12.26 -14.51 0.11
N VAL A 21 -11.13 -13.85 0.33
CA VAL A 21 -10.98 -12.83 1.36
C VAL A 21 -11.23 -11.43 0.79
N SER A 22 -11.67 -10.52 1.66
CA SER A 22 -11.88 -9.11 1.34
C SER A 22 -11.06 -8.23 2.27
N PHE A 23 -10.60 -7.11 1.75
CA PHE A 23 -9.79 -6.15 2.48
C PHE A 23 -10.52 -4.83 2.67
N ARG A 24 -10.22 -4.13 3.76
CA ARG A 24 -10.63 -2.73 3.95
C ARG A 24 -9.56 -1.93 4.66
N ASN A 25 -9.55 -0.63 4.37
CA ASN A 25 -8.61 0.28 5.00
C ASN A 25 -9.11 0.68 6.41
N LEU A 26 -8.24 0.65 7.41
CA LEU A 26 -8.55 1.10 8.77
C LEU A 26 -7.93 2.46 9.08
N SER A 27 -6.75 2.77 8.54
CA SER A 27 -6.06 4.04 8.75
C SER A 27 -5.43 4.56 7.46
N SER A 28 -5.21 5.87 7.36
CA SER A 28 -4.52 6.46 6.20
C SER A 28 -3.06 6.75 6.53
N PRO A 29 -2.15 6.64 5.55
CA PRO A 29 -0.77 7.09 5.72
C PRO A 29 -0.70 8.57 6.06
N ALA A 30 0.34 8.98 6.81
CA ALA A 30 0.49 10.36 7.27
C ALA A 30 1.16 11.27 6.23
N ASN A 31 1.92 10.70 5.30
CA ASN A 31 2.79 11.40 4.37
C ASN A 31 2.47 11.10 2.90
N GLY A 32 1.23 10.70 2.61
CA GLY A 32 0.75 10.52 1.25
C GLY A 32 -0.75 10.27 1.17
N SER A 33 -1.22 9.96 -0.04
CA SER A 33 -2.59 9.52 -0.31
C SER A 33 -2.59 8.04 -0.68
N LEU A 34 -3.56 7.29 -0.17
CA LEU A 34 -3.71 5.86 -0.40
C LEU A 34 -5.11 5.56 -0.97
N THR A 35 -5.15 4.81 -2.05
CA THR A 35 -6.36 4.09 -2.49
C THR A 35 -6.14 2.62 -2.21
N PHE A 36 -6.95 2.01 -1.33
CA PHE A 36 -6.87 0.59 -1.00
C PHE A 36 -8.17 -0.11 -1.39
N ASN A 37 -8.06 -1.12 -2.26
CA ASN A 37 -9.19 -1.84 -2.82
C ASN A 37 -9.48 -3.12 -2.02
N SER A 38 -10.70 -3.62 -2.15
CA SER A 38 -11.15 -4.80 -1.40
C SER A 38 -10.50 -6.11 -1.84
N ASP A 39 -9.77 -6.12 -2.95
CA ASP A 39 -8.98 -7.24 -3.44
C ASP A 39 -7.55 -7.26 -2.88
N GLY A 40 -7.20 -6.29 -2.01
CA GLY A 40 -5.88 -6.17 -1.40
C GLY A 40 -4.88 -5.37 -2.24
N SER A 41 -5.28 -4.86 -3.41
CA SER A 41 -4.45 -3.92 -4.18
C SER A 41 -4.48 -2.53 -3.57
N PHE A 42 -3.34 -1.84 -3.53
CA PHE A 42 -3.29 -0.43 -3.20
C PHE A 42 -2.42 0.39 -4.16
N ASP A 43 -2.80 1.66 -4.29
CA ASP A 43 -2.01 2.71 -4.90
C ASP A 43 -1.65 3.75 -3.83
N TYR A 44 -0.37 3.98 -3.64
CA TYR A 44 0.15 5.01 -2.73
C TYR A 44 0.88 6.11 -3.51
N ALA A 45 0.49 7.35 -3.25
CA ALA A 45 1.13 8.56 -3.77
C ALA A 45 1.71 9.36 -2.60
N PRO A 46 3.05 9.38 -2.41
CA PRO A 46 3.67 10.19 -1.36
C PRO A 46 3.42 11.68 -1.58
N ASN A 47 3.40 12.45 -0.49
CA ASN A 47 3.42 13.90 -0.54
C ASN A 47 4.71 14.36 -1.24
N ALA A 48 4.61 15.42 -2.04
CA ALA A 48 5.74 15.91 -2.82
C ALA A 48 7.00 16.13 -1.96
N GLY A 49 8.09 15.44 -2.32
CA GLY A 49 9.37 15.52 -1.63
C GLY A 49 9.48 14.73 -0.32
N PHE A 50 8.46 13.94 0.05
CA PHE A 50 8.57 13.01 1.17
C PHE A 50 9.55 11.88 0.84
N VAL A 51 10.46 11.63 1.79
CA VAL A 51 11.42 10.52 1.76
C VAL A 51 11.47 9.96 3.17
N GLY A 52 11.16 8.67 3.33
CA GLY A 52 11.01 8.05 4.64
C GLY A 52 9.99 6.92 4.63
N SER A 53 9.71 6.42 5.82
CA SER A 53 8.74 5.34 6.03
C SER A 53 7.37 5.92 6.34
N ASP A 54 6.33 5.37 5.73
CA ASP A 54 4.92 5.64 6.03
C ASP A 54 4.18 4.31 6.23
N SER A 55 3.01 4.34 6.84
CA SER A 55 2.27 3.10 7.09
C SER A 55 0.77 3.30 7.12
N PHE A 56 0.04 2.23 6.83
CA PHE A 56 -1.40 2.17 7.01
C PHE A 56 -1.82 0.80 7.55
N ASP A 57 -2.92 0.77 8.28
CA ASP A 57 -3.50 -0.44 8.85
C ASP A 57 -4.68 -0.89 8.00
N PHE A 58 -4.81 -2.20 7.84
CA PHE A 58 -5.90 -2.82 7.11
C PHE A 58 -6.54 -3.95 7.92
N GLU A 59 -7.75 -4.30 7.54
CA GLU A 59 -8.42 -5.52 7.97
C GLU A 59 -8.64 -6.44 6.78
N VAL A 60 -8.47 -7.73 7.00
CA VAL A 60 -8.82 -8.81 6.08
C VAL A 60 -9.93 -9.65 6.68
N SER A 61 -10.90 -10.07 5.86
CA SER A 61 -12.01 -10.92 6.29
C SER A 61 -12.30 -12.02 5.28
N ASN A 62 -12.53 -13.24 5.77
CA ASN A 62 -13.09 -14.36 4.99
C ASN A 62 -14.63 -14.41 5.03
N GLY A 63 -15.28 -13.35 5.51
CA GLY A 63 -16.73 -13.27 5.67
C GLY A 63 -17.29 -13.87 6.97
N THR A 64 -16.45 -14.59 7.74
CA THR A 64 -16.81 -15.13 9.07
C THR A 64 -15.93 -14.52 10.15
N ASP A 65 -14.62 -14.59 9.95
CA ASP A 65 -13.59 -14.05 10.82
C ASP A 65 -12.92 -12.82 10.18
N THR A 66 -12.21 -12.06 11.02
CA THR A 66 -11.45 -10.88 10.64
C THR A 66 -10.08 -10.89 11.30
N ASP A 67 -9.07 -10.43 10.58
CA ASP A 67 -7.73 -10.16 11.12
C ASP A 67 -7.24 -8.80 10.65
N SER A 68 -6.25 -8.23 11.35
CA SER A 68 -5.71 -6.90 11.06
C SER A 68 -4.20 -6.94 10.87
N GLY A 69 -3.70 -6.11 9.96
CA GLY A 69 -2.27 -5.98 9.69
C GLY A 69 -1.87 -4.53 9.39
N THR A 70 -0.57 -4.30 9.36
CA THR A 70 0.02 -3.00 9.02
C THR A 70 0.92 -3.18 7.80
N VAL A 71 0.74 -2.31 6.81
CA VAL A 71 1.66 -2.18 5.67
C VAL A 71 2.58 -1.01 5.93
N THR A 72 3.89 -1.26 5.79
CA THR A 72 4.93 -0.22 5.82
C THR A 72 5.42 0.05 4.41
N ILE A 73 5.52 1.33 4.05
CA ILE A 73 5.94 1.82 2.74
C ILE A 73 7.19 2.66 2.93
N ASP A 74 8.31 2.24 2.35
CA ASP A 74 9.54 3.00 2.35
C ASP A 74 9.69 3.78 1.04
N VAL A 75 9.67 5.10 1.14
CA VAL A 75 9.83 6.02 0.01
C VAL A 75 11.29 6.45 -0.07
N TYR A 76 11.95 6.09 -1.16
CA TYR A 76 13.33 6.46 -1.44
C TYR A 76 13.40 7.57 -2.47
N ASN A 77 14.37 8.46 -2.29
CA ASN A 77 14.72 9.44 -3.33
C ASN A 77 15.43 8.71 -4.48
N THR A 78 14.72 8.42 -5.56
CA THR A 78 15.36 7.94 -6.79
C THR A 78 15.94 9.12 -7.55
N ALA A 79 17.26 9.11 -7.78
CA ALA A 79 17.86 10.04 -8.74
C ALA A 79 17.16 9.90 -10.11
N PRO A 80 17.02 10.96 -10.91
CA PRO A 80 16.50 10.83 -12.27
C PRO A 80 17.26 9.74 -13.02
N GLU A 81 16.57 8.73 -13.56
CA GLU A 81 17.18 7.87 -14.55
C GLU A 81 17.44 8.74 -15.79
N ALA A 82 18.71 8.99 -16.09
CA ALA A 82 19.04 9.57 -17.37
C ALA A 82 18.68 8.53 -18.44
N PHE A 83 17.66 8.82 -19.25
CA PHE A 83 17.45 8.11 -20.50
C PHE A 83 18.64 8.45 -21.41
N ASP A 84 19.64 7.57 -21.45
CA ASP A 84 20.72 7.69 -22.43
C ASP A 84 20.20 7.22 -23.79
N GLY A 85 19.88 8.20 -24.64
CA GLY A 85 19.92 8.14 -26.11
C GLY A 85 19.09 7.09 -26.82
#